data_AF-A0A662J4X3-F1
#
_entry.id   AF-A0A662J4X3-F1
#
_cell.length_a   1.000
_cell.length_b   1.000
_cell.length_c   1.000
_cell.angle_alpha   90.00
_cell.angle_beta   90.00
_cell.angle_gamma   90.00
#
_symmetry.space_group_name_H-M   'P 1'
#
loop_
_entity.id
_entity.type
_entity.pdbx_description
1 polymer ?
#
loop_
_entity_poly.entity_id
_entity_poly.type
_entity_poly.pdbx_seq_one_letter_code
_entity_poly.pdbx_strand_id
1 'polypeptide(L)'
;MRSRASDHIAALVYSVAALFSLVKLINTLSIKYYPPHKRHYGEIVYMTLTGSHQADTYLALIFILTALSIMVTLYLKRRSLEPSLRLTTRYFIGLLIAIEALAAIRWFTYPLWPTPLYSDPSWHFAYIEAQLFYALSPLSPLLMLLVLASWIIKPLAASLSKSFKITSLAKLRPDSPSPTLILPSKLLLAAAIALAISMTLYPYHPNLNPQGLRASVDAYFYDQWL
;
A
#
# COMPACT_ATOMS: atom_id res chain seq x y z
N MET A 1 34.64 6.09 2.80
CA MET A 1 33.50 6.40 3.69
C MET A 1 32.21 6.32 2.88
N ARG A 2 31.22 5.55 3.35
CA ARG A 2 29.88 5.47 2.75
C ARG A 2 29.19 6.81 3.05
N SER A 3 28.78 7.57 2.04
CA SER A 3 27.85 8.68 2.32
C SER A 3 26.50 8.02 2.59
N ARG A 4 25.89 8.26 3.75
CA ARG A 4 24.54 7.77 4.05
C ARG A 4 23.58 8.08 2.89
N ALA A 5 23.78 9.22 2.21
CA ALA A 5 22.99 9.63 1.07
C ALA A 5 22.97 8.62 -0.09
N SER A 6 24.09 7.96 -0.42
CA SER A 6 24.11 6.99 -1.54
C SER A 6 23.20 5.79 -1.30
N ASP A 7 23.04 5.38 -0.04
CA ASP A 7 22.19 4.25 0.33
C ASP A 7 20.71 4.62 0.28
N HIS A 8 20.39 5.83 0.72
CA HIS A 8 19.04 6.37 0.62
C HIS A 8 18.61 6.52 -0.84
N ILE A 9 19.49 7.00 -1.73
CA ILE A 9 19.20 7.11 -3.16
C ILE A 9 18.97 5.73 -3.77
N ALA A 10 19.87 4.76 -3.51
CA ALA A 10 19.73 3.40 -4.02
C ALA A 10 18.42 2.75 -3.55
N ALA A 11 18.11 2.87 -2.26
CA ALA A 11 16.89 2.34 -1.68
C ALA A 11 15.63 2.98 -2.27
N LEU A 12 15.65 4.29 -2.53
CA LEU A 12 14.54 4.98 -3.19
C LEU A 12 14.33 4.44 -4.61
N VAL A 13 15.40 4.34 -5.41
CA VAL A 13 15.36 3.76 -6.77
C VAL A 13 14.79 2.35 -6.74
N TYR A 14 15.26 1.49 -5.83
CA TYR A 14 14.73 0.14 -5.67
C TYR A 14 13.24 0.13 -5.29
N SER A 15 12.82 1.02 -4.39
CA SER A 15 11.43 1.07 -3.94
C SER A 15 10.47 1.53 -5.05
N VAL A 16 10.88 2.50 -5.86
CA VAL A 16 10.10 2.98 -7.01
C VAL A 16 10.06 1.89 -8.09
N ALA A 17 11.18 1.24 -8.39
CA ALA A 17 11.23 0.11 -9.31
C ALA A 17 10.30 -1.03 -8.85
N ALA A 18 10.27 -1.34 -7.55
CA ALA A 18 9.38 -2.36 -6.98
C ALA A 18 7.91 -1.98 -7.13
N LEU A 19 7.54 -0.72 -6.89
CA LEU A 19 6.17 -0.23 -7.06
C LEU A 19 5.70 -0.35 -8.51
N PHE A 20 6.48 0.12 -9.48
CA PHE A 20 6.16 -0.03 -10.90
C PHE A 20 6.08 -1.51 -11.32
N SER A 21 6.95 -2.36 -10.78
CA SER A 21 6.92 -3.80 -11.06
C SER A 21 5.66 -4.45 -10.51
N LEU A 22 5.21 -4.07 -9.31
CA LEU A 22 3.96 -4.54 -8.72
C LEU A 22 2.76 -4.13 -9.57
N VAL A 23 2.68 -2.85 -9.96
CA VAL A 23 1.59 -2.35 -10.82
C VAL A 23 1.56 -3.10 -12.15
N LYS A 24 2.71 -3.27 -12.79
CA LYS A 24 2.82 -4.02 -14.06
C LYS A 24 2.43 -5.48 -13.90
N LEU A 25 2.83 -6.13 -12.81
CA LEU A 25 2.45 -7.50 -12.50
C LEU A 25 0.92 -7.61 -12.39
N ILE A 26 0.28 -6.73 -11.62
CA ILE A 26 -1.18 -6.74 -11.45
C ILE A 26 -1.89 -6.50 -12.79
N ASN A 27 -1.45 -5.51 -13.58
CA ASN A 27 -2.01 -5.26 -14.91
C ASN A 27 -1.86 -6.48 -15.84
N THR A 28 -0.74 -7.21 -15.75
CA THR A 28 -0.50 -8.41 -16.55
C THR A 28 -1.44 -9.55 -16.15
N LEU A 29 -1.73 -9.70 -14.85
CA LEU A 29 -2.64 -10.73 -14.34
C LEU A 29 -4.10 -10.52 -14.79
N SER A 30 -4.45 -9.34 -15.34
CA SER A 30 -5.78 -9.05 -15.89
C SER A 30 -6.92 -9.42 -14.92
N ILE A 31 -6.72 -9.09 -13.64
CA ILE A 31 -7.67 -9.41 -12.57
C ILE A 31 -8.98 -8.67 -12.85
N LYS A 32 -10.11 -9.39 -12.86
CA LYS A 32 -11.43 -8.76 -13.00
C LYS A 32 -11.83 -8.14 -11.67
N TYR A 33 -12.22 -6.88 -11.68
CA TYR A 33 -12.78 -6.18 -10.53
C TYR A 33 -14.16 -5.59 -10.84
N TYR A 34 -14.97 -5.42 -9.81
CA TYR A 34 -16.31 -4.87 -9.92
C TYR A 34 -16.35 -3.55 -9.18
N PRO A 35 -16.16 -2.41 -9.87
CA PRO A 35 -16.15 -1.12 -9.22
C PRO A 35 -17.47 -0.86 -8.50
N PRO A 36 -17.46 -0.15 -7.35
CA PRO A 36 -18.68 0.16 -6.61
C PRO A 36 -19.76 0.84 -7.45
N HIS A 37 -19.36 1.63 -8.45
CA HIS A 37 -20.24 2.39 -9.35
C HIS A 37 -20.73 1.60 -10.58
N LYS A 38 -20.19 0.40 -10.88
CA LYS A 38 -20.66 -0.48 -11.97
C LYS A 38 -20.67 -1.95 -11.53
N ARG A 39 -21.41 -2.27 -10.47
CA ARG A 39 -21.47 -3.62 -9.88
C ARG A 39 -21.84 -4.75 -10.87
N HIS A 40 -22.55 -4.43 -11.95
CA HIS A 40 -22.98 -5.41 -12.96
C HIS A 40 -22.00 -5.58 -14.14
N TYR A 41 -21.01 -4.71 -14.27
CA TYR A 41 -20.01 -4.78 -15.34
C TYR A 41 -18.63 -4.97 -14.71
N GLY A 42 -18.10 -6.19 -14.84
CA GLY A 42 -16.72 -6.46 -14.45
C GLY A 42 -15.77 -5.72 -15.37
N GLU A 43 -14.88 -4.94 -14.79
CA GLU A 43 -13.79 -4.28 -15.50
C GLU A 43 -12.48 -5.02 -15.20
N ILE A 44 -11.50 -4.94 -16.10
CA ILE A 44 -10.17 -5.48 -15.84
C ILE A 44 -9.39 -4.42 -15.05
N VAL A 45 -8.74 -4.82 -13.96
CA VAL A 45 -7.84 -3.94 -13.21
C VAL A 45 -6.75 -3.45 -14.15
N TYR A 46 -6.70 -2.14 -14.31
CA TYR A 46 -5.71 -1.47 -15.12
C TYR A 46 -5.28 -0.19 -14.43
N MET A 47 -4.16 -0.28 -13.73
CA MET A 47 -3.59 0.81 -12.94
C MET A 47 -2.58 1.59 -13.78
N THR A 48 -2.62 2.92 -13.65
CA THR A 48 -1.53 3.78 -14.09
C THR A 48 -1.14 4.73 -12.97
N LEU A 49 0.13 4.78 -12.59
CA LEU A 49 0.63 5.67 -11.54
C LEU A 49 0.67 7.13 -12.00
N THR A 50 1.03 7.37 -13.27
CA THR A 50 1.11 8.72 -13.85
C THR A 50 -0.13 9.16 -14.63
N GLY A 51 -1.14 8.28 -14.76
CA GLY A 51 -2.28 8.51 -15.65
C GLY A 51 -2.02 8.14 -17.12
N SER A 52 -0.79 7.74 -17.47
CA SER A 52 -0.42 7.29 -18.82
C SER A 52 0.35 5.98 -18.78
N HIS A 53 -0.17 4.96 -19.45
CA HIS A 53 0.48 3.65 -19.54
C HIS A 53 1.86 3.72 -20.21
N GLN A 54 1.99 4.58 -21.24
CA GLN A 54 3.24 4.75 -21.95
C GLN A 54 4.30 5.39 -21.03
N ALA A 55 3.91 6.44 -20.28
CA ALA A 55 4.80 7.08 -19.31
C ALA A 55 5.20 6.11 -18.20
N ASP A 56 4.26 5.33 -17.65
CA ASP A 56 4.54 4.31 -16.65
C ASP A 56 5.48 3.22 -17.17
N THR A 57 5.32 2.79 -18.42
CA THR A 57 6.19 1.79 -19.03
C THR A 57 7.63 2.29 -19.15
N TYR A 58 7.81 3.54 -19.61
CA TYR A 58 9.13 4.15 -19.69
C TYR A 58 9.76 4.38 -18.33
N LEU A 59 9.00 4.90 -17.36
CA LEU A 59 9.48 5.09 -15.99
C LEU A 59 9.86 3.77 -15.34
N ALA A 60 9.03 2.74 -15.47
CA ALA A 60 9.33 1.39 -14.98
C ALA A 60 10.65 0.89 -15.56
N LEU A 61 10.87 1.01 -16.87
CA LEU A 61 12.10 0.57 -17.52
C LEU A 61 13.31 1.37 -17.02
N ILE A 62 13.20 2.69 -16.91
CA ILE A 62 14.27 3.56 -16.39
C ILE A 62 14.66 3.14 -14.96
N PHE A 63 13.67 3.00 -14.07
CA PHE A 63 13.90 2.63 -12.66
C PHE A 63 14.43 1.18 -12.51
N ILE A 64 13.96 0.24 -13.32
CA ILE A 64 14.45 -1.15 -13.31
C ILE A 64 15.90 -1.21 -13.81
N LEU A 65 16.23 -0.54 -14.90
CA LEU A 65 17.60 -0.53 -15.43
C LEU A 65 18.58 0.16 -14.48
N THR A 66 18.16 1.28 -13.85
CA THR A 66 18.99 1.93 -12.83
C THR A 66 19.13 1.07 -11.58
N ALA A 67 18.07 0.43 -11.10
CA ALA A 67 18.14 -0.54 -10.01
C ALA A 67 19.12 -1.69 -10.31
N LEU A 68 19.05 -2.26 -11.51
CA LEU A 68 19.95 -3.32 -11.97
C LEU A 68 21.40 -2.85 -12.03
N SER A 69 21.65 -1.66 -12.58
CA SER A 69 23.00 -1.06 -12.64
C SER A 69 23.59 -0.84 -11.24
N ILE A 70 22.80 -0.33 -10.29
CA ILE A 70 23.21 -0.19 -8.89
C ILE A 70 23.52 -1.57 -8.29
N MET A 71 22.68 -2.58 -8.56
CA MET A 71 22.86 -3.93 -8.03
C MET A 71 24.16 -4.56 -8.54
N VAL A 72 24.42 -4.49 -9.85
CA VAL A 72 25.66 -4.95 -10.47
C VAL A 72 26.86 -4.24 -9.86
N THR A 73 26.79 -2.92 -9.69
CA THR A 73 27.88 -2.14 -9.08
C THR A 73 28.16 -2.57 -7.64
N LEU A 74 27.11 -2.83 -6.85
CA LEU A 74 27.25 -3.32 -5.47
C LEU A 74 27.84 -4.72 -5.42
N TYR A 75 27.40 -5.61 -6.33
CA TYR A 75 27.90 -6.96 -6.47
C TYR A 75 29.39 -6.99 -6.85
N LEU A 76 29.79 -6.23 -7.87
CA LEU A 76 31.19 -6.09 -8.30
C LEU A 76 32.08 -5.55 -7.19
N LYS A 77 31.56 -4.63 -6.36
CA LYS A 77 32.25 -4.10 -5.19
C LYS A 77 32.21 -5.03 -3.95
N ARG A 78 31.69 -6.26 -4.09
CA ARG A 78 31.49 -7.25 -3.02
C ARG A 78 30.82 -6.69 -1.76
N ARG A 79 29.84 -5.81 -1.95
CA ARG A 79 29.13 -5.14 -0.85
C ARG A 79 27.89 -5.93 -0.43
N SER A 80 27.60 -5.91 0.88
CA SER A 80 26.36 -6.48 1.40
C SER A 80 25.12 -5.68 0.98
N LEU A 81 24.08 -6.39 0.53
CA LEU A 81 22.78 -5.82 0.12
C LEU A 81 21.83 -5.57 1.30
N GLU A 82 22.12 -6.15 2.47
CA GLU A 82 21.22 -6.18 3.63
C GLU A 82 20.79 -4.77 4.11
N PRO A 83 21.69 -3.77 4.25
CA PRO A 83 21.29 -2.43 4.67
C PRO A 83 20.40 -1.73 3.63
N SER A 84 20.65 -2.00 2.35
CA SER A 84 19.88 -1.43 1.24
C SER A 84 18.46 -2.02 1.22
N LEU A 85 18.30 -3.33 1.43
CA LEU A 85 16.99 -3.98 1.49
C LEU A 85 16.10 -3.38 2.58
N ARG A 86 16.62 -3.17 3.79
CA ARG A 86 15.85 -2.58 4.89
C ARG A 86 15.36 -1.17 4.57
N LEU A 87 16.21 -0.34 3.96
CA LEU A 87 15.84 1.01 3.54
C LEU A 87 14.82 0.96 2.38
N THR A 88 15.01 0.05 1.42
CA THR A 88 14.08 -0.17 0.30
C THR A 88 12.69 -0.50 0.81
N THR A 89 12.56 -1.43 1.76
CA THR A 89 11.26 -1.79 2.36
C THR A 89 10.60 -0.59 3.03
N ARG A 90 11.37 0.23 3.76
CA ARG A 90 10.85 1.44 4.40
C ARG A 90 10.30 2.44 3.39
N TYR A 91 11.04 2.71 2.31
CA TYR A 91 10.57 3.62 1.27
C TYR A 91 9.40 3.06 0.48
N PHE A 92 9.39 1.76 0.21
CA PHE A 92 8.27 1.10 -0.46
C PHE A 92 6.98 1.24 0.35
N ILE A 93 7.03 0.96 1.66
CA ILE A 93 5.90 1.21 2.56
C ILE A 93 5.53 2.69 2.59
N GLY A 94 6.52 3.60 2.62
CA GLY A 94 6.28 5.04 2.55
C GLY A 94 5.55 5.48 1.28
N LEU A 95 5.87 4.90 0.11
CA LEU A 95 5.17 5.15 -1.14
C LEU A 95 3.72 4.66 -1.10
N LEU A 96 3.47 3.47 -0.54
CA LEU A 96 2.11 2.97 -0.35
C LEU A 96 1.29 3.85 0.60
N ILE A 97 1.90 4.32 1.70
CA ILE A 97 1.27 5.28 2.61
C ILE A 97 0.97 6.61 1.90
N ALA A 98 1.85 7.06 1.00
CA ALA A 98 1.61 8.27 0.23
C ALA A 98 0.41 8.12 -0.71
N ILE A 99 0.27 6.97 -1.40
CA ILE A 99 -0.92 6.67 -2.23
C ILE A 99 -2.18 6.68 -1.37
N GLU A 100 -2.14 6.00 -0.22
CA GLU A 100 -3.26 5.96 0.74
C GLU A 100 -3.64 7.36 1.24
N ALA A 101 -2.66 8.18 1.61
CA ALA A 101 -2.91 9.54 2.08
C ALA A 101 -3.57 10.40 0.99
N LEU A 102 -3.12 10.28 -0.27
CA LEU A 102 -3.71 11.00 -1.40
C LEU A 102 -5.13 10.51 -1.71
N ALA A 103 -5.38 9.20 -1.64
CA ALA A 103 -6.71 8.62 -1.74
C ALA A 103 -7.64 9.11 -0.62
N ALA A 104 -7.16 9.10 0.62
CA ALA A 104 -7.90 9.55 1.80
C ALA A 104 -8.28 11.03 1.71
N ILE A 105 -7.38 11.90 1.21
CA ILE A 105 -7.70 13.31 0.96
C ILE A 105 -8.93 13.42 0.05
N ARG A 106 -8.95 12.71 -1.08
CA ARG A 106 -10.08 12.76 -2.02
C ARG A 106 -11.38 12.26 -1.38
N TRP A 107 -11.31 11.19 -0.60
CA TRP A 107 -12.47 10.67 0.13
C TRP A 107 -12.97 11.71 1.14
N PHE A 108 -12.11 12.27 1.98
CA PHE A 108 -12.54 13.27 2.96
C PHE A 108 -13.12 14.54 2.31
N THR A 109 -12.65 14.95 1.14
CA THR A 109 -13.17 16.12 0.42
C THR A 109 -14.38 15.81 -0.46
N TYR A 110 -14.70 14.54 -0.70
CA TYR A 110 -15.81 14.14 -1.58
C TYR A 110 -17.19 14.64 -1.14
N PRO A 111 -17.55 14.58 0.14
CA PRO A 111 -18.81 15.17 0.60
C PRO A 111 -18.96 16.66 0.30
N LEU A 112 -17.86 17.42 0.27
CA LEU A 112 -17.86 18.88 0.06
C LEU A 112 -17.93 19.24 -1.43
N TRP A 113 -17.21 18.48 -2.27
CA TRP A 113 -17.19 18.65 -3.72
C TRP A 113 -17.51 17.32 -4.41
N PRO A 114 -18.81 16.96 -4.48
CA PRO A 114 -19.23 15.72 -5.09
C PRO A 114 -19.03 15.78 -6.60
N THR A 115 -18.27 14.82 -7.13
CA THR A 115 -18.19 14.50 -8.56
C THR A 115 -18.49 13.02 -8.75
N PRO A 116 -18.97 12.57 -9.93
CA PRO A 116 -19.20 11.15 -10.16
C PRO A 116 -17.92 10.34 -9.85
N LEU A 117 -18.08 9.19 -9.18
CA LEU A 117 -16.96 8.37 -8.73
C LEU A 117 -16.02 8.03 -9.90
N TYR A 118 -14.74 8.35 -9.74
CA TYR A 118 -13.66 8.09 -10.72
C TYR A 118 -13.84 8.78 -12.09
N SER A 119 -14.65 9.85 -12.17
CA SER A 119 -14.90 10.55 -13.44
C SER A 119 -13.88 11.61 -13.80
N ASP A 120 -13.09 12.07 -12.83
CA ASP A 120 -12.15 13.18 -13.00
C ASP A 120 -10.79 12.90 -12.33
N PRO A 121 -9.72 13.64 -12.69
CA PRO A 121 -8.36 13.36 -12.21
C PRO A 121 -8.16 13.42 -10.69
N SER A 122 -9.04 14.11 -9.95
CA SER A 122 -8.93 14.16 -8.48
C SER A 122 -9.10 12.78 -7.83
N TRP A 123 -9.76 11.84 -8.53
CA TRP A 123 -9.96 10.47 -8.08
C TRP A 123 -8.79 9.53 -8.36
N HIS A 124 -7.76 9.99 -9.06
CA HIS A 124 -6.68 9.14 -9.58
C HIS A 124 -6.08 8.19 -8.52
N PHE A 125 -5.65 8.74 -7.38
CA PHE A 125 -5.05 7.93 -6.31
C PHE A 125 -6.06 7.06 -5.56
N ALA A 126 -7.30 7.52 -5.40
CA ALA A 126 -8.37 6.71 -4.82
C ALA A 126 -8.75 5.53 -5.73
N TYR A 127 -8.68 5.71 -7.05
CA TYR A 127 -8.91 4.63 -8.00
C TYR A 127 -7.78 3.59 -7.99
N ILE A 128 -6.52 4.05 -7.94
CA ILE A 128 -5.35 3.17 -7.78
C ILE A 128 -5.45 2.38 -6.47
N GLU A 129 -5.79 3.04 -5.36
CA GLU A 129 -5.97 2.40 -4.05
C GLU A 129 -7.04 1.31 -4.11
N ALA A 130 -8.23 1.61 -4.64
CA ALA A 130 -9.31 0.63 -4.78
C ALA A 130 -8.89 -0.57 -5.66
N GLN A 131 -8.16 -0.32 -6.75
CA GLN A 131 -7.64 -1.37 -7.63
C GLN A 131 -6.56 -2.23 -6.94
N LEU A 132 -5.64 -1.62 -6.19
CA LEU A 132 -4.63 -2.33 -5.39
C LEU A 132 -5.29 -3.19 -4.31
N PHE A 133 -6.24 -2.64 -3.57
CA PHE A 133 -6.99 -3.37 -2.55
C PHE A 133 -7.68 -4.59 -3.16
N TYR A 134 -8.36 -4.42 -4.30
CA TYR A 134 -9.04 -5.51 -4.98
C TYR A 134 -8.07 -6.58 -5.49
N ALA A 135 -6.97 -6.16 -6.13
CA ALA A 135 -5.96 -7.09 -6.67
C ALA A 135 -5.28 -7.92 -5.57
N LEU A 136 -5.10 -7.34 -4.39
CA LEU A 136 -4.46 -7.99 -3.24
C LEU A 136 -5.47 -8.70 -2.31
N SER A 137 -6.78 -8.48 -2.49
CA SER A 137 -7.85 -9.07 -1.68
C SER A 137 -7.74 -10.60 -1.53
N PRO A 138 -7.44 -11.40 -2.59
CA PRO A 138 -7.26 -12.84 -2.43
C PRO A 138 -6.13 -13.24 -1.48
N LEU A 139 -5.13 -12.38 -1.29
CA LEU A 139 -4.02 -12.61 -0.37
C LEU A 139 -4.33 -12.12 1.05
N SER A 140 -5.33 -11.26 1.24
CA SER A 140 -5.64 -10.64 2.53
C SER A 140 -5.93 -11.67 3.64
N PRO A 141 -6.75 -12.73 3.43
CA PRO A 141 -6.96 -13.75 4.46
C PRO A 141 -5.67 -14.46 4.86
N LEU A 142 -4.81 -14.78 3.89
CA LEU A 142 -3.51 -15.41 4.15
C LEU A 142 -2.61 -14.49 4.96
N LEU A 143 -2.51 -13.21 4.56
CA LEU A 143 -1.71 -12.22 5.27
C LEU A 143 -2.21 -12.00 6.70
N MET A 144 -3.53 -11.95 6.90
CA MET A 144 -4.15 -11.87 8.21
C MET A 144 -3.79 -13.10 9.06
N LEU A 145 -3.91 -14.31 8.49
CA LEU A 145 -3.50 -15.53 9.19
C LEU A 145 -2.03 -15.54 9.55
N LEU A 146 -1.13 -15.06 8.68
CA LEU A 146 0.30 -14.94 8.98
C LEU A 146 0.57 -13.96 10.12
N VAL A 147 -0.16 -12.84 10.18
CA VAL A 147 -0.06 -11.87 11.28
C VAL A 147 -0.57 -12.48 12.58
N LEU A 148 -1.72 -13.14 12.56
CA LEU A 148 -2.30 -13.81 13.72
C LEU A 148 -1.45 -15.00 14.20
N ALA A 149 -0.83 -15.74 13.27
CA ALA A 149 0.08 -16.84 13.56
C ALA A 149 1.53 -16.39 13.82
N SER A 150 1.80 -15.08 13.85
CA SER A 150 3.16 -14.54 14.02
C SER A 150 3.84 -15.00 15.32
N TRP A 151 3.06 -15.32 16.36
CA TRP A 151 3.56 -15.90 17.61
C TRP A 151 4.10 -17.33 17.45
N ILE A 152 3.61 -18.11 16.49
CA ILE A 152 4.10 -19.45 16.13
C ILE A 152 5.29 -19.34 15.18
N ILE A 153 5.23 -18.40 14.23
CA ILE A 153 6.26 -18.20 13.22
C ILE A 153 7.59 -17.80 13.87
N LYS A 154 7.56 -16.97 14.93
CA LYS A 154 8.79 -16.53 15.64
C LYS A 154 9.63 -17.68 16.21
N PRO A 155 9.11 -18.61 17.03
CA PRO A 155 9.90 -19.72 17.56
C PRO A 155 10.31 -20.72 16.47
N LEU A 156 9.46 -20.96 15.46
CA LEU A 156 9.81 -21.83 14.33
C LEU A 156 10.95 -21.25 13.49
N ALA A 157 10.88 -19.95 13.16
CA ALA A 157 11.94 -19.24 12.45
C ALA A 157 13.25 -19.24 13.26
N ALA A 158 13.18 -19.05 14.57
CA ALA A 158 14.34 -19.15 15.45
C ALA A 158 14.96 -20.57 15.44
N SER A 159 14.13 -21.62 15.46
CA SER A 159 14.60 -23.01 15.35
C SER A 159 15.23 -23.32 13.99
N LEU A 160 14.57 -22.91 12.91
CA LEU A 160 15.08 -23.05 11.53
C LEU A 160 16.36 -22.26 11.29
N SER A 161 16.51 -21.07 11.89
CA SER A 161 17.72 -20.24 11.81
C SER A 161 18.91 -20.78 12.63
N LYS A 162 18.67 -21.75 13.52
CA LYS A 162 19.75 -22.52 14.16
C LYS A 162 20.22 -23.65 13.24
N SER A 163 19.30 -24.24 12.46
CA SER A 163 19.58 -25.38 11.57
C SER A 163 20.21 -24.94 10.24
N PHE A 164 19.74 -23.85 9.66
CA PHE A 164 20.42 -23.14 8.59
C PHE A 164 21.24 -22.03 9.23
N LYS A 165 22.53 -21.88 8.93
CA LYS A 165 23.41 -20.78 9.41
C LYS A 165 22.96 -19.38 8.90
N ILE A 166 21.67 -19.07 8.95
CA ILE A 166 21.06 -17.79 8.61
C ILE A 166 21.18 -16.91 9.86
N THR A 167 22.41 -16.44 10.08
CA THR A 167 22.76 -15.55 11.20
C THR A 167 22.27 -14.10 11.02
N SER A 168 21.58 -13.78 9.92
CA SER A 168 21.23 -12.38 9.59
C SER A 168 19.84 -11.92 10.08
N LEU A 169 18.82 -12.77 10.14
CA LEU A 169 17.46 -12.31 10.51
C LEU A 169 17.36 -11.90 12.00
N ALA A 170 18.09 -12.58 12.88
CA ALA A 170 18.13 -12.23 14.31
C ALA A 170 18.94 -10.96 14.61
N LYS A 171 19.75 -10.48 13.64
CA LYS A 171 20.49 -9.21 13.74
C LYS A 171 19.72 -8.00 13.24
N LEU A 172 18.43 -8.13 12.91
CA LEU A 172 17.50 -7.00 12.71
C LEU A 172 17.20 -6.24 14.02
N ARG A 173 18.21 -6.04 14.87
CA ARG A 173 18.16 -5.07 15.94
C ARG A 173 18.09 -3.68 15.28
N PRO A 174 17.20 -2.78 15.71
CA PRO A 174 17.24 -1.42 15.24
C PRO A 174 18.51 -0.74 15.78
N ASP A 175 19.59 -0.76 15.00
CA ASP A 175 20.86 -0.05 15.29
C ASP A 175 20.76 1.48 15.21
N SER A 176 19.56 2.02 15.35
CA SER A 176 19.31 3.46 15.42
C SER A 176 18.17 3.66 16.40
N PRO A 177 18.22 4.67 17.28
CA PRO A 177 17.02 5.12 17.94
C PRO A 177 16.02 5.38 16.81
N SER A 178 14.98 4.55 16.71
CA SER A 178 13.85 4.86 15.85
C SER A 178 13.45 6.28 16.24
N PRO A 179 13.32 7.23 15.30
CA PRO A 179 12.70 8.49 15.63
C PRO A 179 11.32 8.12 16.13
N THR A 180 11.18 8.08 17.45
CA THR A 180 9.91 7.86 18.10
C THR A 180 9.20 9.16 17.83
N LEU A 181 8.28 9.12 16.87
CA LEU A 181 7.24 10.12 16.78
C LEU A 181 6.44 9.95 18.07
N ILE A 182 6.91 10.60 19.15
CA ILE A 182 6.21 10.68 20.41
C ILE A 182 5.12 11.72 20.15
N LEU A 183 4.07 11.31 19.46
CA LEU A 183 2.85 12.09 19.49
C LEU A 183 2.38 12.15 20.94
N PRO A 184 1.99 13.32 21.44
CA PRO A 184 1.37 13.42 22.75
C PRO A 184 0.17 12.46 22.80
N SER A 185 0.06 11.62 23.84
CA SER A 185 -1.02 10.63 23.95
C SER A 185 -2.41 11.27 23.83
N LYS A 186 -2.55 12.53 24.26
CA LYS A 186 -3.77 13.34 24.08
C LYS A 186 -4.11 13.60 22.61
N LEU A 187 -3.10 13.85 21.77
CA LEU A 187 -3.30 14.09 20.33
C LEU A 187 -3.66 12.79 19.60
N LEU A 188 -3.05 11.67 19.99
CA LEU A 188 -3.46 10.34 19.50
C LEU A 188 -4.89 10.01 19.90
N LEU A 189 -5.27 10.28 21.16
CA LEU A 189 -6.63 10.06 21.63
C LEU A 189 -7.63 10.95 20.87
N ALA A 190 -7.31 12.24 20.70
CA ALA A 190 -8.16 13.16 19.94
C ALA A 190 -8.32 12.71 18.48
N ALA A 191 -7.24 12.28 17.83
CA ALA A 191 -7.27 11.75 16.47
C ALA A 191 -8.12 10.47 16.37
N ALA A 192 -7.99 9.55 17.34
CA ALA A 192 -8.78 8.33 17.39
C ALA A 192 -10.28 8.62 17.57
N ILE A 193 -10.64 9.55 18.45
CA ILE A 193 -12.04 9.99 18.65
C ILE A 193 -12.58 10.63 17.36
N ALA A 194 -11.82 11.55 16.75
CA ALA A 194 -12.21 12.20 15.50
C ALA A 194 -12.40 11.19 14.37
N LEU A 195 -11.51 10.22 14.23
CA LEU A 195 -11.64 9.13 13.26
C LEU A 195 -12.85 8.25 13.55
N ALA A 196 -13.12 7.90 14.81
CA ALA A 196 -14.28 7.11 15.19
C ALA A 196 -15.59 7.83 14.81
N ILE A 197 -15.73 9.10 15.20
CA ILE A 197 -16.90 9.91 14.83
C ILE A 197 -17.03 10.03 13.31
N SER A 198 -15.92 10.28 12.61
CA SER A 198 -15.92 10.36 11.15
C SER A 198 -16.36 9.05 10.54
N MET A 199 -15.82 7.90 10.95
CA MET A 199 -16.20 6.58 10.43
C MET A 199 -17.66 6.24 10.72
N THR A 200 -18.24 6.73 11.81
CA THR A 200 -19.66 6.52 12.13
C THR A 200 -20.57 7.44 11.33
N LEU A 201 -20.26 8.74 11.21
CA LEU A 201 -21.16 9.73 10.60
C LEU A 201 -20.97 9.87 9.09
N TYR A 202 -19.75 9.65 8.59
CA TYR A 202 -19.38 9.85 7.20
C TYR A 202 -20.27 9.07 6.24
N PRO A 203 -20.58 7.76 6.44
CA PRO A 203 -21.46 7.01 5.54
C PRO A 203 -22.88 7.60 5.39
N TYR A 204 -23.34 8.38 6.38
CA TYR A 204 -24.66 9.01 6.40
C TYR A 204 -24.67 10.43 5.83
N HIS A 205 -23.54 10.93 5.32
CA HIS A 205 -23.49 12.25 4.71
C HIS A 205 -24.41 12.30 3.46
N PRO A 206 -25.32 13.28 3.35
CA PRO A 206 -26.34 13.30 2.30
C PRO A 206 -25.76 13.30 0.88
N ASN A 207 -24.59 13.93 0.67
CA ASN A 207 -23.94 13.91 -0.65
C ASN A 207 -23.32 12.55 -1.04
N LEU A 208 -23.07 11.64 -0.10
CA LEU A 208 -22.60 10.28 -0.41
C LEU A 208 -23.75 9.35 -0.82
N ASN A 209 -24.92 9.58 -0.22
CA ASN A 209 -26.12 8.79 -0.44
C ASN A 209 -27.35 9.71 -0.54
N PRO A 210 -27.46 10.51 -1.62
CA PRO A 210 -28.50 11.52 -1.76
C PRO A 210 -29.91 10.93 -1.81
N GLN A 211 -30.00 9.66 -2.22
CA GLN A 211 -31.25 8.91 -2.29
C GLN A 211 -31.57 8.17 -0.98
N GLY A 212 -30.69 8.23 0.04
CA GLY A 212 -30.88 7.56 1.32
C GLY A 212 -30.99 6.04 1.21
N LEU A 213 -30.48 5.44 0.13
CA LEU A 213 -30.61 4.01 -0.13
C LEU A 213 -29.79 3.21 0.89
N ARG A 214 -30.33 2.08 1.34
CA ARG A 214 -29.64 1.19 2.28
C ARG A 214 -28.37 0.64 1.60
N ALA A 215 -27.20 1.13 2.00
CA ALA A 215 -25.91 0.68 1.49
C ALA A 215 -25.30 -0.33 2.48
N SER A 216 -25.79 -1.57 2.46
CA SER A 216 -25.14 -2.68 3.16
C SER A 216 -25.04 -3.87 2.21
N VAL A 217 -23.93 -4.62 2.32
CA VAL A 217 -23.76 -5.89 1.61
C VAL A 217 -24.84 -6.88 2.04
N ASP A 218 -25.35 -6.72 3.26
CA ASP A 218 -26.36 -7.59 3.85
C ASP A 218 -27.77 -6.99 3.82
N ALA A 219 -27.96 -5.78 3.30
CA ALA A 219 -29.28 -5.12 3.27
C ALA A 219 -30.35 -6.03 2.63
N TYR A 220 -29.97 -6.77 1.59
CA TYR A 220 -30.83 -7.75 0.93
C TYR A 220 -31.35 -8.84 1.89
N PHE A 221 -30.52 -9.33 2.82
CA PHE A 221 -30.91 -10.39 3.76
C PHE A 221 -31.80 -9.88 4.91
N TYR A 222 -31.72 -8.57 5.20
CA TYR A 222 -32.43 -7.93 6.32
C TYR A 222 -33.69 -7.16 5.92
N ASP A 223 -34.02 -7.08 4.64
CA ASP A 223 -35.14 -6.26 4.15
C ASP A 223 -36.50 -6.66 4.75
N GLN A 224 -36.66 -7.95 5.03
CA GLN A 224 -37.83 -8.54 5.69
C GLN A 224 -37.93 -8.26 7.21
N TRP A 225 -36.87 -7.72 7.84
CA TRP A 225 -36.81 -7.45 9.29
C TRP A 225 -36.71 -5.95 9.63
N LEU A 226 -36.72 -5.06 8.63
CA LEU A 226 -36.49 -3.61 8.75
C LEU A 226 -37.61 -2.78 8.10
#